data_AF-A0A2U9IEZ1-F1
#
_entry.id   AF-A0A2U9IEZ1-F1
#
_cell.length_a   1.000
_cell.length_b   1.000
_cell.length_c   1.000
_cell.angle_alpha   90.00
_cell.angle_beta   90.00
_cell.angle_gamma   90.00
#
_symmetry.space_group_name_H-M   'P 1'
#
loop_
_entity.id
_entity.type
_entity.pdbx_description
1 polymer ?
#
loop_
_entity_poly.entity_id
_entity_poly.type
_entity_poly.pdbx_seq_one_letter_code
_entity_poly.pdbx_strand_id
1 'polypeptide(L)'
;MNEGELKILKVLKDFEEFIEDHSQYLEELENMIAIAEPDYNRAVRIVRRIRRVRKNILEGTSIILQNISEVKDPNIKEESIGIVSYLQLIGLKDEKDLLRSLNELVKKSGYDLDIQSDIEQLDGAIASLSKLSF
;
A
#
# COMPACT_ATOMS: atom_id res chain seq x y z
N MET A 1 7.58 2.55 28.26
CA MET A 1 7.69 2.84 26.82
C MET A 1 7.87 4.32 26.60
N ASN A 2 8.65 4.71 25.60
CA ASN A 2 8.77 6.10 25.17
C ASN A 2 7.63 6.51 24.22
N GLU A 3 7.56 7.80 23.89
CA GLU A 3 6.51 8.33 23.01
C GLU A 3 6.56 7.72 21.60
N GLY A 4 7.76 7.46 21.06
CA GLY A 4 7.95 6.82 19.77
C GLY A 4 7.40 5.39 19.73
N GLU A 5 7.65 4.59 20.77
CA GLU A 5 7.12 3.24 20.93
C GLU A 5 5.58 3.24 21.00
N LEU A 6 4.97 4.18 21.72
CA LEU A 6 3.52 4.31 21.79
C LEU A 6 2.91 4.65 20.42
N LYS A 7 3.56 5.52 19.65
CA LYS A 7 3.14 5.86 18.27
C LYS A 7 3.23 4.64 17.36
N ILE A 8 4.33 3.89 17.44
CA ILE A 8 4.53 2.68 16.64
C ILE A 8 3.51 1.61 16.99
N LEU A 9 3.28 1.31 18.27
CA LEU A 9 2.27 0.31 18.64
C LEU A 9 0.87 0.66 18.14
N LYS A 10 0.50 1.94 18.15
CA LYS A 10 -0.76 2.37 17.58
C LYS A 10 -0.82 2.09 16.08
N VAL A 11 0.25 2.41 15.36
CA VAL A 11 0.36 2.13 13.92
C VAL A 11 0.29 0.63 13.64
N LEU A 12 1.02 -0.20 14.39
CA LEU A 12 1.02 -1.65 14.22
C LEU A 12 -0.39 -2.23 14.39
N LYS A 13 -1.14 -1.76 15.39
CA LYS A 13 -2.53 -2.14 15.58
C LYS A 13 -3.43 -1.72 14.41
N ASP A 14 -3.28 -0.48 13.93
CA ASP A 14 -4.06 0.03 12.80
C ASP A 14 -3.67 -0.68 11.47
N PHE A 15 -2.44 -1.17 11.38
CA PHE A 15 -1.90 -1.86 10.20
C PHE A 15 -2.53 -3.22 9.93
N GLU A 16 -2.99 -3.93 10.95
CA GLU A 16 -3.71 -5.20 10.76
C GLU A 16 -4.92 -4.99 9.82
N GLU A 17 -5.76 -4.00 10.13
CA GLU A 17 -6.94 -3.65 9.32
C GLU A 17 -6.54 -3.12 7.93
N PHE A 18 -5.55 -2.22 7.86
CA PHE A 18 -5.17 -1.62 6.59
C PHE A 18 -4.54 -2.61 5.61
N ILE A 19 -3.75 -3.58 6.10
CA ILE A 19 -3.13 -4.61 5.25
C ILE A 19 -4.18 -5.61 4.77
N GLU A 20 -5.13 -5.99 5.63
CA GLU A 20 -6.25 -6.85 5.26
C GLU A 20 -7.10 -6.20 4.14
N ASP A 21 -7.53 -4.96 4.36
CA ASP A 21 -8.26 -4.18 3.36
C ASP A 21 -7.48 -4.04 2.05
N HIS A 22 -6.19 -3.72 2.13
CA HIS A 22 -5.32 -3.58 0.96
C HIS A 22 -5.26 -4.87 0.15
N SER A 23 -5.01 -5.99 0.83
CA SER A 23 -4.94 -7.33 0.23
C SER A 23 -6.26 -7.70 -0.46
N GLN A 24 -7.39 -7.45 0.20
CA GLN A 24 -8.72 -7.67 -0.39
C GLN A 24 -8.90 -6.84 -1.67
N TYR A 25 -8.49 -5.57 -1.66
CA TYR A 25 -8.63 -4.72 -2.85
C TYR A 25 -7.69 -5.13 -3.99
N LEU A 26 -6.49 -5.63 -3.70
CA LEU A 26 -5.61 -6.21 -4.72
C LEU A 26 -6.25 -7.44 -5.37
N GLU A 27 -6.85 -8.34 -4.58
CA GLU A 27 -7.56 -9.51 -5.10
C GLU A 27 -8.77 -9.10 -5.96
N GLU A 28 -9.53 -8.07 -5.55
CA GLU A 28 -10.61 -7.53 -6.37
C GLU A 28 -10.10 -6.98 -7.71
N LEU A 29 -8.97 -6.27 -7.73
CA LEU A 29 -8.34 -5.77 -8.96
C LEU A 29 -7.90 -6.93 -9.86
N GLU A 30 -7.23 -7.93 -9.30
CA GLU A 30 -6.76 -9.10 -10.03
C GLU A 30 -7.91 -9.86 -10.68
N ASN A 31 -8.99 -10.09 -9.94
CA ASN A 31 -10.19 -10.74 -10.46
C ASN A 31 -10.82 -9.96 -11.62
N MET A 32 -10.87 -8.63 -11.52
CA MET A 32 -11.37 -7.79 -12.62
C MET A 32 -10.51 -7.90 -13.87
N ILE A 33 -9.19 -7.98 -13.72
CA ILE A 33 -8.25 -8.15 -14.82
C ILE A 33 -8.42 -9.54 -15.45
N ALA A 34 -8.54 -10.59 -14.64
CA ALA A 34 -8.64 -11.98 -15.07
C ALA A 34 -9.92 -12.29 -15.85
N ILE A 35 -11.06 -11.70 -15.45
CA ILE A 35 -12.35 -11.87 -16.15
C ILE A 35 -12.32 -11.18 -17.53
N ALA A 36 -11.47 -10.16 -17.71
CA ALA A 36 -11.33 -9.38 -18.93
C ALA A 36 -12.62 -8.71 -19.42
N GLU A 37 -13.62 -8.55 -18.54
CA GLU A 37 -14.84 -7.80 -18.80
C GLU A 37 -14.74 -6.40 -18.15
N PRO A 38 -14.65 -5.33 -18.95
CA PRO A 38 -14.37 -3.99 -18.44
C PRO A 38 -15.60 -3.36 -17.78
N ASP A 39 -15.72 -3.50 -16.45
CA ASP A 39 -16.63 -2.70 -15.63
C ASP A 39 -15.91 -1.44 -15.10
N TYR A 40 -16.04 -0.35 -15.86
CA TYR A 40 -15.43 0.92 -15.51
C TYR A 40 -15.91 1.47 -14.15
N ASN A 41 -17.20 1.33 -13.83
CA ASN A 41 -17.74 1.86 -12.58
C ASN A 41 -17.18 1.13 -11.38
N ARG A 42 -17.05 -0.20 -11.47
CA ARG A 42 -16.40 -1.00 -10.44
C ARG A 42 -14.90 -0.65 -10.35
N ALA A 43 -14.22 -0.48 -11.48
CA ALA A 43 -12.80 -0.11 -11.53
C ALA A 43 -12.54 1.22 -10.82
N VAL A 44 -13.36 2.26 -11.09
CA VAL A 44 -13.26 3.55 -10.40
C VAL A 44 -13.50 3.42 -8.89
N ARG A 45 -14.48 2.59 -8.49
CA ARG A 45 -14.77 2.38 -7.05
C ARG A 45 -13.59 1.71 -6.33
N ILE A 46 -13.02 0.66 -6.90
CA ILE A 46 -11.93 -0.08 -6.26
C ILE A 46 -10.66 0.75 -6.21
N VAL A 47 -10.33 1.48 -7.28
CA VAL A 47 -9.19 2.43 -7.31
C VAL A 47 -9.35 3.51 -6.23
N ARG A 48 -10.57 4.03 -5.99
CA ARG A 48 -10.80 4.98 -4.90
C ARG A 48 -10.64 4.37 -3.50
N ARG A 49 -10.91 3.07 -3.33
CA ARG A 49 -10.71 2.37 -2.05
C ARG A 49 -9.23 2.14 -1.79
N ILE A 50 -8.51 1.60 -2.78
CA ILE A 50 -7.09 1.32 -2.63
C ILE A 50 -6.28 2.60 -2.39
N ARG A 51 -6.62 3.71 -3.06
CA ARG A 51 -6.04 5.05 -2.79
C ARG A 51 -6.14 5.47 -1.31
N ARG A 52 -7.29 5.22 -0.67
CA ARG A 52 -7.52 5.60 0.73
C ARG A 52 -6.70 4.75 1.69
N VAL A 53 -6.69 3.44 1.46
CA VAL A 53 -5.92 2.52 2.30
C VAL A 53 -4.42 2.71 2.12
N ARG A 54 -3.95 2.87 0.88
CA ARG A 54 -2.56 3.23 0.57
C ARG A 54 -2.12 4.48 1.31
N LYS A 55 -2.96 5.52 1.36
CA LYS A 55 -2.65 6.74 2.14
C LYS A 55 -2.40 6.40 3.62
N ASN A 56 -3.27 5.62 4.25
CA ASN A 56 -3.12 5.23 5.65
C ASN A 56 -1.85 4.40 5.89
N ILE A 57 -1.58 3.44 4.98
CA ILE A 57 -0.36 2.62 5.00
C ILE A 57 0.90 3.50 4.93
N LEU A 58 0.95 4.44 3.99
CA LEU A 58 2.10 5.32 3.82
C LEU A 58 2.30 6.26 5.01
N GLU A 59 1.21 6.79 5.58
CA GLU A 59 1.26 7.63 6.79
C GLU A 59 1.79 6.85 7.99
N GLY A 60 1.26 5.65 8.25
CA GLY A 60 1.75 4.79 9.33
C GLY A 60 3.20 4.36 9.11
N THR A 61 3.57 4.07 7.88
CA THR A 61 4.95 3.70 7.53
C THR A 61 5.89 4.85 7.85
N SER A 62 5.52 6.09 7.49
CA SER A 62 6.32 7.27 7.84
C SER A 62 6.52 7.42 9.34
N ILE A 63 5.48 7.17 10.15
CA ILE A 63 5.57 7.20 11.62
C ILE A 63 6.55 6.14 12.13
N ILE A 64 6.48 4.91 11.64
CA ILE A 64 7.44 3.86 12.00
C ILE A 64 8.86 4.33 11.70
N LEU A 65 9.12 4.80 10.49
CA LEU A 65 10.45 5.22 10.07
C LEU A 65 11.03 6.37 10.90
N GLN A 66 10.19 7.30 11.33
CA GLN A 66 10.61 8.45 12.15
C GLN A 66 10.94 8.05 13.60
N ASN A 67 10.41 6.95 14.11
CA ASN A 67 10.49 6.60 15.54
C ASN A 67 11.24 5.28 15.81
N ILE A 68 11.49 4.45 14.80
CA ILE A 68 12.05 3.09 14.95
C ILE A 68 13.46 3.06 15.59
N SER A 69 14.25 4.12 15.42
CA SER A 69 15.57 4.27 16.04
C SER A 69 15.50 4.42 17.56
N GLU A 70 14.37 4.88 18.09
CA GLU A 70 14.15 5.13 19.52
C GLU A 70 13.52 3.92 20.22
N VAL A 71 13.04 2.92 19.48
CA VAL A 71 12.42 1.71 20.02
C VAL A 71 13.48 0.82 20.68
N LYS A 72 13.25 0.48 21.95
CA LYS A 72 14.12 -0.39 22.75
C LYS A 72 13.62 -1.83 22.79
N ASP A 73 12.31 -2.03 22.67
CA ASP A 73 11.71 -3.37 22.62
C ASP A 73 12.07 -4.07 21.30
N PRO A 74 12.83 -5.17 21.33
CA PRO A 74 13.21 -5.90 20.12
C PRO A 74 12.03 -6.45 19.34
N ASN A 75 10.94 -6.85 20.01
CA ASN A 75 9.77 -7.44 19.34
C ASN A 75 9.04 -6.39 18.51
N ILE A 76 8.79 -5.21 19.10
CA ILE A 76 8.16 -4.08 18.39
C ILE A 76 9.02 -3.67 17.19
N LYS A 77 10.35 -3.69 17.37
CA LYS A 77 11.29 -3.33 16.31
C LYS A 77 11.26 -4.34 15.15
N GLU A 78 11.30 -5.64 15.46
CA GLU A 78 11.23 -6.71 14.47
C GLU A 78 9.91 -6.69 13.69
N GLU A 79 8.78 -6.57 14.39
CA GLU A 79 7.45 -6.50 13.78
C GLU A 79 7.34 -5.29 12.83
N SER A 80 7.79 -4.12 13.28
CA SER A 80 7.81 -2.90 12.47
C SER A 80 8.65 -3.05 11.21
N ILE A 81 9.85 -3.62 11.32
CA ILE A 81 10.74 -3.87 10.17
C ILE A 81 10.10 -4.89 9.22
N GLY A 82 9.48 -5.94 9.77
CA GLY A 82 8.81 -6.98 9.00
C GLY A 82 7.69 -6.42 8.13
N ILE A 83 6.80 -5.61 8.70
CA ILE A 83 5.68 -5.00 7.96
C ILE A 83 6.20 -4.03 6.90
N VAL A 84 7.16 -3.17 7.23
CA VAL A 84 7.72 -2.22 6.26
C VAL A 84 8.38 -2.95 5.09
N SER A 85 9.08 -4.06 5.37
CA SER A 85 9.71 -4.89 4.35
C SER A 85 8.68 -5.57 3.45
N TYR A 86 7.59 -6.11 4.02
CA TYR A 86 6.48 -6.69 3.25
C TYR A 86 5.85 -5.65 2.31
N LEU A 87 5.52 -4.47 2.83
CA LEU A 87 4.92 -3.38 2.05
C LEU A 87 5.83 -2.93 0.90
N GLN A 88 7.16 -2.87 1.15
CA GLN A 88 8.14 -2.52 0.14
C GLN A 88 8.27 -3.57 -0.97
N LEU A 89 8.38 -4.85 -0.60
CA LEU A 89 8.72 -5.93 -1.53
C LEU A 89 7.54 -6.37 -2.38
N ILE A 90 6.34 -6.39 -1.79
CA ILE A 90 5.18 -7.07 -2.35
C ILE A 90 4.02 -6.06 -2.49
N GLY A 91 3.50 -5.54 -1.39
CA GLY A 91 2.24 -4.79 -1.38
C GLY A 91 2.19 -3.63 -2.39
N LEU A 92 3.12 -2.68 -2.32
CA LEU A 92 3.10 -1.49 -3.19
C LEU A 92 3.47 -1.81 -4.65
N LYS A 93 4.28 -2.85 -4.86
CA LYS A 93 4.68 -3.27 -6.20
C LYS A 93 3.51 -3.93 -6.93
N ASP A 94 2.83 -4.86 -6.27
CA ASP A 94 1.66 -5.55 -6.81
C ASP A 94 0.53 -4.56 -7.11
N GLU A 95 0.30 -3.60 -6.19
CA GLU A 95 -0.66 -2.52 -6.43
C GLU A 95 -0.35 -1.75 -7.72
N LYS A 96 0.91 -1.36 -7.92
CA LYS A 96 1.33 -0.62 -9.11
C LYS A 96 1.06 -1.40 -10.40
N ASP A 97 1.42 -2.68 -10.40
CA ASP A 97 1.33 -3.53 -11.58
C ASP A 97 -0.14 -3.86 -11.92
N LEU A 98 -0.98 -4.08 -10.90
CA LEU A 98 -2.42 -4.26 -11.04
C LEU A 98 -3.13 -2.99 -11.53
N LEU A 99 -2.78 -1.81 -10.99
CA LEU A 99 -3.35 -0.54 -11.46
C LEU A 99 -3.03 -0.30 -12.94
N ARG A 100 -1.80 -0.54 -13.38
CA ARG A 100 -1.41 -0.44 -14.80
C ARG A 100 -2.21 -1.38 -15.67
N SER A 101 -2.27 -2.65 -15.29
CA SER A 101 -2.99 -3.70 -16.02
C SER A 101 -4.48 -3.39 -16.14
N LEU A 102 -5.11 -2.94 -15.06
CA LEU A 102 -6.51 -2.54 -15.07
C LEU A 102 -6.75 -1.30 -15.94
N ASN A 103 -5.86 -0.30 -15.89
CA ASN A 103 -5.99 0.89 -16.74
C ASN A 103 -5.86 0.54 -18.23
N GLU A 104 -4.94 -0.35 -18.58
CA GLU A 104 -4.81 -0.86 -19.95
C GLU A 104 -6.07 -1.60 -20.40
N LEU A 105 -6.67 -2.42 -19.53
CA LEU A 105 -7.91 -3.13 -19.83
C LEU A 105 -9.06 -2.17 -20.13
N VAL A 106 -9.29 -1.17 -19.27
CA VAL A 106 -10.40 -0.23 -19.49
C VAL A 106 -10.13 0.76 -20.63
N LYS A 107 -8.86 1.06 -20.93
CA LYS A 107 -8.46 1.86 -22.11
C LYS A 107 -8.84 1.20 -23.42
N LYS A 108 -8.82 -0.13 -23.50
CA LYS A 108 -9.34 -0.87 -24.67
C LYS A 108 -10.83 -0.59 -24.93
N SER A 109 -11.56 -0.17 -23.90
CA SER A 109 -12.99 0.19 -23.97
C SER A 109 -13.24 1.70 -24.01
N GLY A 110 -12.18 2.51 -24.18
CA GLY A 110 -12.28 3.97 -24.32
C GLY A 110 -12.34 4.76 -23.01
N TYR A 111 -12.03 4.14 -21.86
CA TYR A 111 -12.02 4.81 -20.57
C TYR A 111 -10.59 5.03 -20.02
N ASP A 112 -10.42 6.00 -19.12
CA ASP A 112 -9.18 6.22 -18.36
C ASP A 112 -9.50 6.30 -16.86
N LEU A 113 -8.68 5.64 -16.04
CA LEU A 113 -8.79 5.68 -14.57
C LEU A 113 -8.02 6.83 -13.93
N ASP A 114 -7.26 7.59 -14.72
CA ASP A 114 -6.45 8.73 -14.27
C ASP A 114 -5.54 8.30 -13.10
N ILE A 115 -4.70 7.29 -13.37
CA ILE A 115 -3.84 6.66 -12.36
C ILE A 115 -2.41 7.20 -12.35
N GLN A 116 -2.08 8.18 -13.19
CA GLN A 116 -0.69 8.63 -13.36
C GLN A 116 -0.07 9.11 -12.04
N SER A 117 -0.82 9.90 -11.27
CA SER A 117 -0.39 10.35 -9.95
C SER A 117 -0.26 9.21 -8.93
N ASP A 118 -1.05 8.15 -9.07
CA ASP A 118 -0.95 6.98 -8.20
C ASP A 118 0.36 6.22 -8.45
N ILE A 119 0.71 6.04 -9.72
CA ILE A 119 1.96 5.37 -10.13
C ILE A 119 3.17 6.14 -9.61
N GLU A 120 3.17 7.47 -9.77
CA GLU A 120 4.24 8.33 -9.24
C GLU A 120 4.35 8.26 -7.70
N GLN A 121 3.21 8.25 -7.00
CA GLN A 121 3.18 8.07 -5.55
C GLN A 121 3.76 6.71 -5.14
N LEU A 122 3.39 5.64 -5.83
CA LEU A 122 3.87 4.28 -5.56
C LEU A 122 5.36 4.14 -5.84
N ASP A 123 5.85 4.66 -6.97
CA ASP A 123 7.28 4.64 -7.30
C ASP A 123 8.09 5.44 -6.27
N GLY A 124 7.60 6.60 -5.84
CA GLY A 124 8.22 7.41 -4.78
C GLY A 124 8.25 6.68 -3.42
N ALA A 125 7.17 6.01 -3.06
CA ALA A 125 7.10 5.22 -1.83
C ALA A 125 8.08 4.03 -1.87
N ILE A 126 8.05 3.22 -2.93
CA ILE A 126 8.95 2.07 -3.12
C ILE A 126 10.42 2.53 -3.04
N ALA A 127 10.78 3.62 -3.72
CA ALA A 127 12.14 4.16 -3.70
C ALA A 127 12.55 4.66 -2.31
N SER A 128 11.63 5.25 -1.55
CA SER A 128 11.89 5.74 -0.19
C SER A 128 12.10 4.58 0.77
N LEU A 129 11.27 3.54 0.67
CA LEU A 129 11.40 2.32 1.48
C LEU A 129 12.70 1.58 1.17
N SER A 130 13.10 1.52 -0.11
CA SER A 130 14.33 0.86 -0.55
C SER A 130 15.63 1.46 -0.02
N LYS A 131 15.61 2.73 0.40
CA LYS A 131 16.79 3.40 0.97
C LYS A 131 17.03 3.04 2.43
N LEU A 132 16.07 2.38 3.07
CA LEU A 132 16.17 1.97 4.45
C LEU A 132 16.81 0.59 4.48
N SER A 133 18.13 0.59 4.59
CA SER A 133 18.88 -0.58 5.02
C SER A 133 18.69 -0.70 6.53
N PHE A 134 17.88 -1.64 6.98
CA PHE A 134 17.77 -2.02 8.39
C PHE A 134 18.85 -3.02 8.77
#